data_AF-A0A0G4FVB1-F1
#
_entry.id   AF-A0A0G4FVB1-F1
#
_cell.length_a   1.000
_cell.length_b   1.000
_cell.length_c   1.000
_cell.angle_alpha   90.00
_cell.angle_beta   90.00
_cell.angle_gamma   90.00
#
_symmetry.space_group_name_H-M   'P 1'
#
loop_
_entity.id
_entity.type
_entity.pdbx_description
1 polymer ?
#
loop_
_entity_poly.entity_id
_entity_poly.type
_entity_poly.pdbx_seq_one_letter_code
_entity_poly.pdbx_strand_id
1 'polypeptide(L)'
;MGLPEFFESLAVDFRKYHRNTLNIALHLLTTPGGIAASLCLLKNQTSPEVIFATGAVYQLLIFAFMPSVTLWFATGLLTGLCVAFGAFVPMTQAQALWLLGGAVVGQELAHLITGEKTYMSTYIKESRWLSLLAEHTFLLLPLVLDSTFNMEGCFLNCMVNQNRTVFAKLDDQEERELRQTICDFVREKNPVKTSTTHHWFHALEGRVKEAFEGLAHSPKIFSAFRELYDEGAYEVEVVEGMNEIYVACEHFRGNSDQVFYMKHIDGPYAIFPFCSVYRAMLACNTNNQIETHFPGLPGMNVLSDGDIMGFDFNRELHYIDNSDKPNTDFRINLKLHYAVYPRCLKPLGKLCKWLTTRYDIGARNLFLYTIKPTTFFQRFMAWQVLSTTWLMAYTESFVGFQNILYFSLLGMAAFALKSYEVFLVGSSFLHYFLYIATYYQRKNVAYKLFLRDAALYKLLGIGQLVTLYAINFVKAPDLLSIALVAVGYGIAGSAYVALGHERTYFGSELGHHEPKWIRAFPYNMVPHPMIVGALIAMTGFWKLDALRDAFPVMYGVIPAHMLLYYAHMVQEMLNMWANTTTERLCSFKLRQGAELVERRRGKKAL
;
A
#
# COMPACT_ATOMS: atom_id res chain seq x y z
N MET A 1 26.43 -35.32 -6.21
CA MET A 1 25.64 -34.10 -6.42
C MET A 1 26.63 -32.96 -6.64
N GLY A 2 26.51 -32.23 -7.74
CA GLY A 2 27.31 -31.02 -7.96
C GLY A 2 26.96 -29.94 -6.92
N LEU A 3 27.85 -28.96 -6.69
CA LEU A 3 27.58 -27.86 -5.74
C LEU A 3 26.32 -27.05 -6.10
N PRO A 4 26.02 -26.77 -7.39
CA PRO A 4 24.76 -26.13 -7.76
C PRO A 4 23.52 -26.99 -7.46
N GLU A 5 23.57 -28.30 -7.78
CA GLU A 5 22.47 -29.23 -7.48
C GLU A 5 22.23 -29.34 -5.96
N PHE A 6 23.30 -29.32 -5.17
CA PHE A 6 23.22 -29.30 -3.71
C PHE A 6 22.53 -28.04 -3.20
N PHE A 7 22.91 -26.87 -3.71
CA PHE A 7 22.24 -25.61 -3.37
C PHE A 7 20.76 -25.64 -3.77
N GLU A 8 20.42 -26.11 -4.97
CA GLU A 8 19.03 -26.19 -5.42
C GLU A 8 18.17 -27.08 -4.51
N SER A 9 18.70 -28.24 -4.11
CA SER A 9 18.02 -29.13 -3.15
C SER A 9 17.79 -28.43 -1.82
N LEU A 10 18.82 -27.76 -1.29
CA LEU A 10 18.74 -27.02 -0.04
C LEU A 10 17.75 -25.85 -0.12
N ALA A 11 17.73 -25.15 -1.25
CA ALA A 11 16.82 -24.04 -1.51
C ALA A 11 15.35 -24.50 -1.58
N VAL A 12 15.08 -25.63 -2.26
CA VAL A 12 13.75 -26.26 -2.28
C VAL A 12 13.26 -26.57 -0.87
N ASP A 13 14.13 -27.11 -0.01
CA ASP A 13 13.78 -27.42 1.37
C ASP A 13 13.61 -26.14 2.21
N PHE A 14 14.50 -25.18 2.08
CA PHE A 14 14.43 -23.90 2.78
C PHE A 14 13.13 -23.14 2.48
N ARG A 15 12.69 -23.12 1.21
CA ARG A 15 11.42 -22.50 0.78
C ARG A 15 10.17 -23.12 1.40
N LYS A 16 10.21 -24.39 1.84
CA LYS A 16 9.08 -25.00 2.56
C LYS A 16 8.78 -24.31 3.90
N TYR A 17 9.78 -23.61 4.46
CA TYR A 17 9.73 -22.91 5.74
C TYR A 17 9.70 -21.38 5.59
N HIS A 18 9.74 -20.89 4.35
CA HIS A 18 9.75 -19.47 4.00
C HIS A 18 8.84 -19.24 2.80
N ARG A 19 7.53 -19.44 2.99
CA ARG A 19 6.51 -19.18 1.96
C ARG A 19 5.85 -17.84 2.18
N ASN A 20 5.73 -17.43 3.43
CA ASN A 20 5.12 -16.16 3.80
C ASN A 20 6.03 -15.00 3.38
N THR A 21 5.51 -14.11 2.53
CA THR A 21 6.23 -12.94 2.03
C THR A 21 6.75 -12.02 3.16
N LEU A 22 6.02 -11.88 4.28
CA LEU A 22 6.48 -11.12 5.44
C LEU A 22 7.67 -11.81 6.12
N ASN A 23 7.66 -13.15 6.21
CA ASN A 23 8.77 -13.90 6.80
C ASN A 23 10.05 -13.69 5.97
N ILE A 24 9.95 -13.83 4.65
CA ILE A 24 11.06 -13.58 3.72
C ILE A 24 11.56 -12.15 3.84
N ALA A 25 10.65 -11.15 3.90
CA ALA A 25 11.03 -9.74 4.04
C ALA A 25 11.77 -9.45 5.34
N LEU A 26 11.33 -10.01 6.46
CA LEU A 26 12.02 -9.88 7.73
C LEU A 26 13.42 -10.54 7.66
N HIS A 27 13.54 -11.69 6.99
CA HIS A 27 14.83 -12.35 6.75
C HIS A 27 15.76 -11.55 5.83
N LEU A 28 15.22 -10.82 4.84
CA LEU A 28 15.98 -9.88 4.01
C LEU A 28 16.54 -8.68 4.79
N LEU A 29 16.01 -8.39 5.99
CA LEU A 29 16.54 -7.36 6.89
C LEU A 29 17.49 -7.96 7.92
N THR A 30 17.07 -9.03 8.60
CA THR A 30 17.81 -9.62 9.71
C THR A 30 19.07 -10.35 9.23
N THR A 31 19.05 -11.01 8.07
CA THR A 31 20.23 -11.71 7.54
C THR A 31 21.36 -10.74 7.20
N PRO A 32 21.14 -9.69 6.38
CA PRO A 32 22.18 -8.68 6.14
C PRO A 32 22.58 -7.93 7.41
N GLY A 33 21.62 -7.63 8.31
CA GLY A 33 21.91 -7.00 9.60
C GLY A 33 22.85 -7.84 10.47
N GLY A 34 22.63 -9.16 10.52
CA GLY A 34 23.51 -10.10 11.20
C GLY A 34 24.90 -10.18 10.57
N ILE A 35 24.98 -10.29 9.24
CA ILE A 35 26.26 -10.30 8.50
C ILE A 35 27.03 -9.00 8.76
N ALA A 36 26.39 -7.85 8.60
CA ALA A 36 26.99 -6.55 8.83
C ALA A 36 27.49 -6.40 10.27
N ALA A 37 26.71 -6.86 11.26
CA ALA A 37 27.11 -6.88 12.67
C ALA A 37 28.35 -7.76 12.91
N SER A 38 28.39 -8.97 12.33
CA SER A 38 29.54 -9.86 12.41
C SER A 38 30.79 -9.24 11.78
N LEU A 39 30.66 -8.56 10.64
CA LEU A 39 31.77 -7.85 9.99
C LEU A 39 32.24 -6.65 10.83
N CYS A 40 31.34 -5.91 11.49
CA CYS A 40 31.72 -4.87 12.45
C CYS A 40 32.50 -5.45 13.64
N LEU A 41 32.08 -6.60 14.19
CA LEU A 41 32.79 -7.27 15.28
C LEU A 41 34.19 -7.69 14.84
N LEU A 42 34.33 -8.25 13.63
CA LEU A 42 35.62 -8.62 13.05
C LEU A 42 36.50 -7.38 12.84
N LYS A 43 35.94 -6.28 12.31
CA LYS A 43 36.69 -5.04 12.08
C LYS A 43 37.26 -4.50 13.38
N ASN A 44 36.49 -4.54 14.46
CA ASN A 44 36.89 -4.06 15.78
C ASN A 44 38.07 -4.85 16.38
N GLN A 45 38.44 -5.98 15.78
CA GLN A 45 39.61 -6.79 16.16
C GLN A 45 40.71 -6.80 15.08
N THR A 46 40.45 -6.23 13.90
CA THR A 46 41.32 -6.34 12.73
C THR A 46 41.42 -5.00 12.00
N SER A 47 41.13 -4.95 10.70
CA SER A 47 41.19 -3.75 9.86
C SER A 47 40.13 -3.80 8.74
N PRO A 48 39.77 -2.65 8.13
CA PRO A 48 38.83 -2.62 7.00
C PRO A 48 39.25 -3.50 5.81
N GLU A 49 40.55 -3.64 5.54
CA GLU A 49 41.09 -4.47 4.46
C GLU A 49 40.73 -5.94 4.64
N VAL A 50 40.75 -6.44 5.89
CA VAL A 50 40.33 -7.81 6.22
C VAL A 50 38.84 -8.01 5.93
N ILE A 51 38.01 -7.00 6.14
CA ILE A 51 36.58 -7.04 5.84
C ILE A 51 36.33 -7.14 4.32
N PHE A 52 37.04 -6.34 3.53
CA PHE A 52 36.99 -6.42 2.07
C PHE A 52 37.47 -7.78 1.55
N ALA A 53 38.59 -8.28 2.07
CA ALA A 53 39.12 -9.60 1.71
C ALA A 53 38.12 -10.72 2.06
N THR A 54 37.51 -10.66 3.24
CA THR A 54 36.49 -11.62 3.67
C THR A 54 35.29 -11.64 2.72
N GLY A 55 34.78 -10.46 2.33
CA GLY A 55 33.69 -10.35 1.36
C GLY A 55 34.05 -10.88 -0.03
N ALA A 56 35.26 -10.58 -0.52
CA ALA A 56 35.73 -11.06 -1.81
C ALA A 56 35.90 -12.59 -1.83
N VAL A 57 36.48 -13.16 -0.78
CA VAL A 57 36.61 -14.62 -0.61
C VAL A 57 35.25 -15.28 -0.56
N TYR A 58 34.31 -14.74 0.23
CA TYR A 58 32.93 -15.24 0.26
C TYR A 58 32.31 -15.26 -1.13
N GLN A 59 32.43 -14.15 -1.89
CA GLN A 59 31.85 -14.04 -3.23
C GLN A 59 32.41 -15.05 -4.23
N LEU A 60 33.72 -15.32 -4.14
CA LEU A 60 34.39 -16.34 -4.96
C LEU A 60 33.93 -17.75 -4.58
N LEU A 61 33.79 -18.03 -3.28
CA LEU A 61 33.36 -19.35 -2.80
C LEU A 61 31.90 -19.64 -3.19
N ILE A 62 30.98 -18.68 -3.01
CA ILE A 62 29.57 -18.91 -3.36
C ILE A 62 29.35 -19.09 -4.86
N PHE A 63 30.24 -18.55 -5.73
CA PHE A 63 30.12 -18.72 -7.18
C PHE A 63 29.98 -20.18 -7.60
N ALA A 64 30.69 -21.09 -6.93
CA ALA A 64 30.63 -22.52 -7.20
C ALA A 64 29.30 -23.17 -6.81
N PHE A 65 28.53 -22.55 -5.91
CA PHE A 65 27.23 -23.04 -5.44
C PHE A 65 26.04 -22.47 -6.20
N MET A 66 26.19 -21.31 -6.88
CA MET A 66 25.05 -20.60 -7.42
C MET A 66 24.53 -21.23 -8.72
N PRO A 67 23.22 -21.56 -8.82
CA PRO A 67 22.63 -22.12 -10.03
C PRO A 67 22.44 -21.08 -11.15
N SER A 68 22.49 -19.78 -10.83
CA SER A 68 22.37 -18.71 -11.82
C SER A 68 23.30 -17.52 -11.52
N VAL A 69 23.74 -16.85 -12.59
CA VAL A 69 24.54 -15.61 -12.50
C VAL A 69 23.74 -14.49 -11.83
N THR A 70 22.42 -14.45 -12.01
CA THR A 70 21.54 -13.44 -11.39
C THR A 70 21.54 -13.57 -9.87
N LEU A 71 21.39 -14.79 -9.33
CA LEU A 71 21.40 -15.01 -7.88
C LEU A 71 22.78 -14.74 -7.28
N TRP A 72 23.85 -15.14 -7.98
CA TRP A 72 25.21 -14.82 -7.59
C TRP A 72 25.46 -13.30 -7.54
N PHE A 73 25.01 -12.57 -8.56
CA PHE A 73 25.16 -11.12 -8.63
C PHE A 73 24.34 -10.41 -7.55
N ALA A 74 23.08 -10.82 -7.32
CA ALA A 74 22.24 -10.27 -6.27
C ALA A 74 22.84 -10.50 -4.87
N THR A 75 23.39 -11.70 -4.64
CA THR A 75 24.08 -12.02 -3.39
C THR A 75 25.34 -11.16 -3.24
N GLY A 76 26.13 -11.00 -4.30
CA GLY A 76 27.32 -10.16 -4.30
C GLY A 76 27.04 -8.69 -4.04
N LEU A 77 25.95 -8.16 -4.59
CA LEU A 77 25.53 -6.79 -4.31
C LEU A 77 25.23 -6.61 -2.81
N LEU A 78 24.45 -7.52 -2.22
CA LEU A 78 24.04 -7.43 -0.82
C LEU A 78 25.20 -7.70 0.14
N THR A 79 26.08 -8.65 -0.18
CA THR A 79 27.35 -8.86 0.53
C THR A 79 28.21 -7.60 0.45
N GLY A 80 28.34 -6.98 -0.73
CA GLY A 80 29.10 -5.75 -0.92
C GLY A 80 28.58 -4.61 -0.04
N LEU A 81 27.26 -4.46 0.08
CA LEU A 81 26.63 -3.51 1.01
C LEU A 81 26.95 -3.84 2.47
N CYS A 82 26.91 -5.11 2.88
CA CYS A 82 27.27 -5.53 4.23
C CYS A 82 28.76 -5.28 4.54
N VAL A 83 29.64 -5.52 3.56
CA VAL A 83 31.08 -5.24 3.65
C VAL A 83 31.34 -3.76 3.80
N ALA A 84 30.72 -2.93 2.96
CA ALA A 84 30.82 -1.48 3.06
C ALA A 84 30.30 -0.97 4.41
N PHE A 85 29.16 -1.50 4.88
CA PHE A 85 28.63 -1.17 6.21
C PHE A 85 29.62 -1.56 7.30
N GLY A 86 30.10 -2.81 7.30
CA GLY A 86 31.05 -3.34 8.27
C GLY A 86 32.33 -2.51 8.35
N ALA A 87 32.87 -2.14 7.19
CA ALA A 87 34.11 -1.38 7.04
C ALA A 87 33.95 0.08 7.49
N PHE A 88 32.92 0.78 7.00
CA PHE A 88 32.83 2.23 7.10
C PHE A 88 31.92 2.74 8.23
N VAL A 89 30.96 1.94 8.71
CA VAL A 89 30.08 2.40 9.78
C VAL A 89 30.82 2.29 11.13
N PRO A 90 30.96 3.39 11.88
CA PRO A 90 31.54 3.34 13.21
C PRO A 90 30.52 2.72 14.16
N MET A 91 30.85 1.53 14.67
CA MET A 91 29.99 0.79 15.60
C MET A 91 30.84 0.16 16.70
N THR A 92 30.48 0.41 17.96
CA THR A 92 31.16 -0.21 19.11
C THR A 92 30.90 -1.72 19.15
N GLN A 93 31.74 -2.48 19.84
CA GLN A 93 31.50 -3.93 20.03
C GLN A 93 30.13 -4.20 20.66
N ALA A 94 29.71 -3.40 21.64
CA ALA A 94 28.41 -3.53 22.26
C ALA A 94 27.27 -3.31 21.26
N GLN A 95 27.33 -2.24 20.46
CA GLN A 95 26.31 -1.98 19.43
C GLN A 95 26.24 -3.09 18.39
N ALA A 96 27.39 -3.63 17.95
CA ALA A 96 27.43 -4.74 17.01
C ALA A 96 26.87 -6.04 17.62
N LEU A 97 27.14 -6.33 18.90
CA LEU A 97 26.51 -7.45 19.60
C LEU A 97 25.00 -7.28 19.74
N TRP A 98 24.51 -6.07 20.03
CA TRP A 98 23.07 -5.78 20.08
C TRP A 98 22.42 -5.98 18.71
N LEU A 99 23.05 -5.51 17.63
CA LEU A 99 22.55 -5.70 16.27
C LEU A 99 22.54 -7.19 15.88
N LEU A 100 23.59 -7.93 16.21
CA LEU A 100 23.66 -9.37 15.96
C LEU A 100 22.58 -10.13 16.75
N GLY A 101 22.43 -9.84 18.04
CA GLY A 101 21.38 -10.43 18.88
C GLY A 101 19.98 -10.08 18.36
N GLY A 102 19.76 -8.83 17.96
CA GLY A 102 18.52 -8.37 17.34
C GLY A 102 18.23 -9.06 16.01
N ALA A 103 19.25 -9.33 15.19
CA ALA A 103 19.11 -10.08 13.95
C ALA A 103 18.68 -11.54 14.20
N VAL A 104 19.33 -12.23 15.15
CA VAL A 104 19.00 -13.62 15.51
C VAL A 104 17.59 -13.71 16.11
N VAL A 105 17.27 -12.86 17.09
CA VAL A 105 15.93 -12.81 17.69
C VAL A 105 14.88 -12.41 16.64
N GLY A 106 15.22 -11.50 15.74
CA GLY A 106 14.34 -11.06 14.66
C GLY A 106 13.98 -12.18 13.68
N GLN A 107 14.91 -13.10 13.37
CA GLN A 107 14.63 -14.27 12.54
C GLN A 107 13.62 -15.22 13.21
N GLU A 108 13.82 -15.53 14.49
CA GLU A 108 12.88 -16.36 15.25
C GLU A 108 11.50 -15.68 15.39
N LEU A 109 11.50 -14.36 15.61
CA LEU A 109 10.26 -13.58 15.69
C LEU A 109 9.51 -13.56 14.36
N ALA A 110 10.21 -13.56 13.22
CA ALA A 110 9.60 -13.62 11.90
C ALA A 110 8.81 -14.93 11.71
N HIS A 111 9.37 -16.06 12.12
CA HIS A 111 8.68 -17.35 12.14
C HIS A 111 7.49 -17.36 13.11
N LEU A 112 7.66 -16.83 14.32
CA LEU A 112 6.57 -16.75 15.31
C LEU A 112 5.39 -15.90 14.81
N ILE A 113 5.67 -14.73 14.24
CA ILE A 113 4.66 -13.80 13.72
C ILE A 113 3.89 -14.40 12.55
N THR A 114 4.57 -15.16 11.69
CA THR A 114 3.97 -15.74 10.47
C THR A 114 3.40 -17.14 10.68
N GLY A 115 3.67 -17.77 11.83
CA GLY A 115 3.25 -19.14 12.12
C GLY A 115 4.03 -20.21 11.35
N GLU A 116 5.11 -19.84 10.65
CA GLU A 116 5.97 -20.78 9.94
C GLU A 116 6.98 -21.43 10.89
N LYS A 117 7.27 -22.71 10.71
CA LYS A 117 8.36 -23.37 11.44
C LYS A 117 9.72 -22.90 10.92
N THR A 118 10.76 -22.91 11.76
CA THR A 118 12.12 -22.60 11.31
C THR A 118 12.70 -23.76 10.50
N TYR A 119 13.52 -23.48 9.48
CA TYR A 119 14.26 -24.54 8.78
C TYR A 119 15.21 -25.28 9.73
N MET A 120 15.82 -24.57 10.69
CA MET A 120 16.67 -25.15 11.73
C MET A 120 15.98 -26.25 12.56
N SER A 121 14.67 -26.13 12.79
CA SER A 121 13.91 -27.13 13.54
C SER A 121 13.91 -28.53 12.91
N THR A 122 14.23 -28.63 11.60
CA THR A 122 14.27 -29.90 10.87
C THR A 122 15.49 -30.74 11.22
N TYR A 123 16.65 -30.10 11.38
CA TYR A 123 17.93 -30.80 11.53
C TYR A 123 18.58 -30.65 12.91
N ILE A 124 18.06 -29.80 13.80
CA ILE A 124 18.67 -29.56 15.13
C ILE A 124 18.77 -30.82 16.00
N LYS A 125 17.95 -31.84 15.71
CA LYS A 125 17.97 -33.14 16.41
C LYS A 125 18.82 -34.19 15.71
N GLU A 126 19.43 -33.88 14.57
CA GLU A 126 20.27 -34.81 13.83
C GLU A 126 21.68 -34.87 14.42
N SER A 127 22.37 -36.01 14.26
CA SER A 127 23.76 -36.17 14.73
C SER A 127 24.74 -35.19 14.07
N ARG A 128 24.43 -34.75 12.84
CA ARG A 128 25.24 -33.81 12.05
C ARG A 128 24.76 -32.35 12.14
N TRP A 129 23.94 -32.00 13.13
CA TRP A 129 23.31 -30.68 13.21
C TRP A 129 24.29 -29.49 13.15
N LEU A 130 25.51 -29.63 13.69
CA LEU A 130 26.55 -28.58 13.61
C LEU A 130 27.04 -28.34 12.17
N SER A 131 27.23 -29.42 11.40
CA SER A 131 27.59 -29.33 9.97
C SER A 131 26.49 -28.64 9.19
N LEU A 132 25.24 -29.07 9.42
CA LEU A 132 24.07 -28.52 8.75
C LEU A 132 23.82 -27.06 9.14
N LEU A 133 24.09 -26.68 10.39
CA LEU A 133 24.02 -25.30 10.83
C LEU A 133 25.08 -24.43 10.16
N ALA A 134 26.32 -24.92 10.01
CA ALA A 134 27.38 -24.20 9.33
C ALA A 134 27.06 -24.02 7.84
N GLU A 135 26.59 -25.08 7.17
CA GLU A 135 26.13 -25.04 5.77
C GLU A 135 24.98 -24.04 5.59
N HIS A 136 23.95 -24.13 6.43
CA HIS A 136 22.81 -23.22 6.42
C HIS A 136 23.25 -21.77 6.65
N THR A 137 24.12 -21.52 7.63
CA THR A 137 24.60 -20.16 7.94
C THR A 137 25.44 -19.57 6.80
N PHE A 138 26.31 -20.38 6.18
CA PHE A 138 27.13 -19.96 5.06
C PHE A 138 26.29 -19.61 3.81
N LEU A 139 25.24 -20.38 3.56
CA LEU A 139 24.34 -20.21 2.41
C LEU A 139 23.08 -19.38 2.74
N LEU A 140 22.95 -18.83 3.94
CA LEU A 140 21.72 -18.17 4.39
C LEU A 140 21.33 -16.99 3.49
N LEU A 141 22.30 -16.13 3.15
CA LEU A 141 22.04 -14.97 2.29
C LEU A 141 21.51 -15.34 0.90
N PRO A 142 22.18 -16.23 0.12
CA PRO A 142 21.62 -16.66 -1.16
C PRO A 142 20.34 -17.47 -1.03
N LEU A 143 20.12 -18.24 0.05
CA LEU A 143 18.86 -18.95 0.30
C LEU A 143 17.68 -17.98 0.51
N VAL A 144 17.89 -16.91 1.28
CA VAL A 144 16.88 -15.86 1.48
C VAL A 144 16.58 -15.11 0.17
N LEU A 145 17.59 -14.82 -0.63
CA LEU A 145 17.41 -14.20 -1.96
C LEU A 145 16.71 -15.14 -2.94
N ASP A 146 17.01 -16.44 -2.91
CA ASP A 146 16.30 -17.44 -3.71
C ASP A 146 14.82 -17.52 -3.31
N SER A 147 14.49 -17.55 -2.01
CA SER A 147 13.10 -17.46 -1.54
C SER A 147 12.41 -16.18 -2.04
N THR A 148 13.15 -15.08 -2.13
CA THR A 148 12.65 -13.80 -2.67
C THR A 148 12.38 -13.88 -4.17
N PHE A 149 13.15 -14.64 -4.94
CA PHE A 149 12.90 -14.83 -6.37
C PHE A 149 11.75 -15.80 -6.67
N ASN A 150 11.44 -16.69 -5.73
CA ASN A 150 10.45 -17.76 -5.90
C ASN A 150 9.15 -17.56 -5.10
N MET A 151 8.96 -16.42 -4.44
CA MET A 151 7.73 -16.11 -3.71
C MET A 151 6.57 -15.75 -4.67
N GLU A 152 5.34 -16.17 -4.34
CA GLU A 152 4.13 -15.92 -5.14
C GLU A 152 3.63 -14.45 -5.10
N GLY A 153 4.41 -13.54 -4.50
CA GLY A 153 4.13 -12.10 -4.46
C GLY A 153 5.29 -11.33 -3.83
N CYS A 154 5.49 -10.07 -4.22
CA CYS A 154 6.58 -9.26 -3.68
C CYS A 154 6.22 -8.66 -2.33
N PHE A 155 7.15 -8.60 -1.36
CA PHE A 155 6.88 -7.89 -0.10
C PHE A 155 6.61 -6.41 -0.35
N LEU A 156 7.20 -5.84 -1.40
CA LEU A 156 6.89 -4.49 -1.87
C LEU A 156 5.40 -4.32 -2.22
N ASN A 157 4.64 -5.39 -2.43
CA ASN A 157 3.18 -5.32 -2.60
C ASN A 157 2.49 -4.73 -1.36
N CYS A 158 3.09 -4.81 -0.17
CA CYS A 158 2.56 -4.12 1.02
C CYS A 158 2.68 -2.59 0.93
N MET A 159 3.58 -2.09 0.07
CA MET A 159 3.77 -0.66 -0.22
C MET A 159 2.88 -0.18 -1.35
N VAL A 160 2.32 -1.09 -2.17
CA VAL A 160 1.45 -0.69 -3.27
C VAL A 160 0.10 -0.27 -2.71
N ASN A 161 -0.31 0.95 -3.04
CA ASN A 161 -1.68 1.38 -2.82
C ASN A 161 -2.59 0.58 -3.75
N GLN A 162 -3.24 -0.45 -3.22
CA GLN A 162 -4.15 -1.30 -3.95
C GLN A 162 -5.56 -0.76 -3.87
N ASN A 163 -6.32 -0.91 -4.95
CA ASN A 163 -7.76 -0.80 -4.89
C ASN A 163 -8.29 -2.03 -4.15
N ARG A 164 -8.99 -1.79 -3.04
CA ARG A 164 -9.52 -2.86 -2.20
C ARG A 164 -11.04 -2.89 -2.16
N THR A 165 -11.69 -2.26 -3.13
CA THR A 165 -13.15 -2.37 -3.25
C THR A 165 -13.53 -3.78 -3.68
N VAL A 166 -14.47 -4.36 -2.94
CA VAL A 166 -15.01 -5.69 -3.14
C VAL A 166 -16.22 -5.58 -4.05
N PHE A 167 -16.31 -6.44 -5.07
CA PHE A 167 -17.48 -6.54 -5.92
C PHE A 167 -17.97 -7.97 -5.96
N ALA A 168 -19.28 -8.18 -5.85
CA ALA A 168 -19.90 -9.48 -6.02
C ALA A 168 -21.30 -9.30 -6.61
N LYS A 169 -21.88 -10.39 -7.12
CA LYS A 169 -23.26 -10.43 -7.56
C LYS A 169 -23.96 -11.64 -6.93
N LEU A 170 -25.01 -11.38 -6.17
CA LEU A 170 -25.85 -12.39 -5.56
C LEU A 170 -27.06 -12.64 -6.45
N ASP A 171 -26.95 -13.58 -7.37
CA ASP A 171 -27.95 -13.86 -8.38
C ASP A 171 -28.50 -15.29 -8.34
N ASP A 172 -28.14 -16.08 -7.32
CA ASP A 172 -28.68 -17.43 -7.17
C ASP A 172 -30.14 -17.38 -6.69
N GLN A 173 -30.89 -18.44 -6.99
CA GLN A 173 -32.32 -18.52 -6.67
C GLN A 173 -32.59 -18.32 -5.16
N GLU A 174 -31.81 -18.98 -4.30
CA GLU A 174 -31.91 -18.85 -2.84
C GLU A 174 -31.63 -17.40 -2.41
N GLU A 175 -30.55 -16.79 -2.90
CA GLU A 175 -30.19 -15.41 -2.57
C GLU A 175 -31.26 -14.40 -3.04
N ARG A 176 -31.94 -14.67 -4.17
CA ARG A 176 -33.08 -13.87 -4.64
C ARG A 176 -34.27 -13.98 -3.71
N GLU A 177 -34.58 -15.18 -3.22
CA GLU A 177 -35.68 -15.40 -2.26
C GLU A 177 -35.41 -14.71 -0.92
N LEU A 178 -34.17 -14.74 -0.44
CA LEU A 178 -33.78 -13.99 0.76
C LEU A 178 -33.93 -12.49 0.56
N ARG A 179 -33.48 -11.93 -0.57
CA ARG A 179 -33.66 -10.50 -0.88
C ARG A 179 -35.13 -10.13 -1.03
N GLN A 180 -35.93 -10.99 -1.65
CA GLN A 180 -37.37 -10.78 -1.80
C GLN A 180 -38.06 -10.69 -0.45
N THR A 181 -37.66 -11.53 0.52
CA THR A 181 -38.14 -11.47 1.91
C THR A 181 -37.86 -10.11 2.56
N ILE A 182 -36.67 -9.53 2.32
CA ILE A 182 -36.32 -8.18 2.79
C ILE A 182 -37.19 -7.11 2.10
N CYS A 183 -37.36 -7.22 0.78
CA CYS A 183 -38.17 -6.28 0.00
C CYS A 183 -39.63 -6.25 0.47
N ASP A 184 -40.21 -7.43 0.70
CA ASP A 184 -41.60 -7.55 1.15
C ASP A 184 -41.80 -6.99 2.55
N PHE A 185 -40.86 -7.22 3.46
CA PHE A 185 -40.86 -6.59 4.78
C PHE A 185 -40.87 -5.06 4.70
N VAL A 186 -40.02 -4.45 3.86
CA VAL A 186 -39.97 -2.99 3.72
C VAL A 186 -41.28 -2.46 3.14
N ARG A 187 -41.84 -3.13 2.11
CA ARG A 187 -43.12 -2.74 1.51
C ARG A 187 -44.26 -2.83 2.51
N GLU A 188 -44.28 -3.85 3.36
CA GLU A 188 -45.26 -4.00 4.44
C GLU A 188 -45.14 -2.88 5.48
N LYS A 189 -43.91 -2.49 5.84
CA LYS A 189 -43.68 -1.35 6.74
C LYS A 189 -44.05 0.00 6.12
N ASN A 190 -44.09 0.09 4.79
CA ASN A 190 -44.46 1.27 4.01
C ASN A 190 -43.82 2.58 4.53
N PRO A 191 -42.48 2.69 4.49
CA PRO A 191 -41.76 3.83 5.04
C PRO A 191 -42.08 5.13 4.31
N VAL A 192 -41.89 6.26 5.00
CA VAL A 192 -42.14 7.59 4.44
C VAL A 192 -41.11 7.91 3.35
N LYS A 193 -41.55 8.32 2.16
CA LYS A 193 -40.67 8.63 1.01
C LYS A 193 -39.82 9.91 1.16
N THR A 194 -40.17 10.78 2.10
CA THR A 194 -39.52 12.10 2.29
C THR A 194 -38.31 12.06 3.21
N SER A 195 -37.98 10.91 3.82
CA SER A 195 -36.81 10.73 4.69
C SER A 195 -36.27 9.31 4.59
N THR A 196 -34.97 9.14 4.80
CA THR A 196 -34.37 7.80 4.83
C THR A 196 -34.90 6.99 6.01
N THR A 197 -35.11 5.69 5.80
CA THR A 197 -35.56 4.78 6.86
C THR A 197 -34.51 3.69 7.08
N HIS A 198 -34.32 3.33 8.34
CA HIS A 198 -33.26 2.42 8.78
C HIS A 198 -33.83 1.37 9.73
N HIS A 199 -33.67 0.09 9.42
CA HIS A 199 -34.01 -1.01 10.32
C HIS A 199 -32.73 -1.75 10.73
N TRP A 200 -32.38 -1.65 12.01
CA TRP A 200 -31.19 -2.28 12.57
C TRP A 200 -31.30 -3.80 12.60
N PHE A 201 -30.21 -4.47 12.30
CA PHE A 201 -30.10 -5.93 12.37
C PHE A 201 -30.59 -6.51 13.71
N HIS A 202 -30.19 -5.91 14.82
CA HIS A 202 -30.59 -6.37 16.17
C HIS A 202 -32.08 -6.19 16.48
N ALA A 203 -32.80 -5.37 15.72
CA ALA A 203 -34.24 -5.16 15.87
C ALA A 203 -35.08 -5.99 14.89
N LEU A 204 -34.43 -6.77 14.01
CA LEU A 204 -35.11 -7.70 13.11
C LEU A 204 -35.44 -8.99 13.86
N GLU A 205 -36.56 -9.63 13.50
CA GLU A 205 -37.01 -10.88 14.09
C GLU A 205 -37.53 -11.85 13.01
N GLY A 206 -37.56 -13.13 13.34
CA GLY A 206 -38.09 -14.20 12.48
C GLY A 206 -37.42 -14.26 11.10
N ARG A 207 -38.24 -14.56 10.08
CA ARG A 207 -37.79 -14.80 8.69
C ARG A 207 -36.97 -13.66 8.09
N VAL A 208 -37.22 -12.40 8.49
CA VAL A 208 -36.48 -11.24 7.97
C VAL A 208 -35.06 -11.22 8.53
N LYS A 209 -34.89 -11.56 9.80
CA LYS A 209 -33.56 -11.66 10.42
C LYS A 209 -32.76 -12.82 9.81
N GLU A 210 -33.39 -13.99 9.66
CA GLU A 210 -32.77 -15.16 9.03
C GLU A 210 -32.35 -14.86 7.59
N ALA A 211 -33.19 -14.16 6.81
CA ALA A 211 -32.84 -13.73 5.46
C ALA A 211 -31.67 -12.74 5.43
N PHE A 212 -31.62 -11.81 6.39
CA PHE A 212 -30.49 -10.90 6.54
C PHE A 212 -29.21 -11.67 6.87
N GLU A 213 -29.24 -12.59 7.83
CA GLU A 213 -28.09 -13.41 8.25
C GLU A 213 -27.55 -14.25 7.09
N GLY A 214 -28.44 -14.89 6.33
CA GLY A 214 -28.08 -15.69 5.15
C GLY A 214 -27.38 -14.85 4.08
N LEU A 215 -27.87 -13.64 3.81
CA LEU A 215 -27.21 -12.71 2.87
C LEU A 215 -25.85 -12.21 3.40
N ALA A 216 -25.76 -11.88 4.70
CA ALA A 216 -24.52 -11.40 5.32
C ALA A 216 -23.41 -12.47 5.33
N HIS A 217 -23.78 -13.75 5.36
CA HIS A 217 -22.87 -14.89 5.34
C HIS A 217 -22.76 -15.58 3.97
N SER A 218 -23.20 -14.92 2.88
CA SER A 218 -23.12 -15.52 1.53
C SER A 218 -21.67 -15.88 1.18
N PRO A 219 -21.40 -17.13 0.74
CA PRO A 219 -20.08 -17.57 0.29
C PRO A 219 -19.51 -16.70 -0.84
N LYS A 220 -20.36 -16.12 -1.70
CA LYS A 220 -19.93 -15.23 -2.79
C LYS A 220 -19.28 -13.95 -2.26
N ILE A 221 -19.79 -13.39 -1.16
CA ILE A 221 -19.19 -12.20 -0.52
C ILE A 221 -17.83 -12.56 0.05
N PHE A 222 -17.74 -13.66 0.78
CA PHE A 222 -16.47 -14.11 1.35
C PHE A 222 -15.45 -14.44 0.26
N SER A 223 -15.86 -15.08 -0.84
CA SER A 223 -15.01 -15.32 -2.01
C SER A 223 -14.45 -14.02 -2.58
N ALA A 224 -15.29 -12.99 -2.71
CA ALA A 224 -14.84 -11.68 -3.21
C ALA A 224 -13.83 -11.00 -2.26
N PHE A 225 -13.96 -11.18 -0.94
CA PHE A 225 -12.91 -10.78 0.00
C PHE A 225 -11.63 -11.60 -0.17
N ARG A 226 -11.72 -12.91 -0.46
CA ARG A 226 -10.54 -13.77 -0.65
C ARG A 226 -9.75 -13.48 -1.92
N GLU A 227 -10.36 -12.85 -2.92
CA GLU A 227 -9.62 -12.31 -4.08
C GLU A 227 -8.64 -11.19 -3.69
N LEU A 228 -8.93 -10.48 -2.59
CA LEU A 228 -8.11 -9.36 -2.09
C LEU A 228 -7.25 -9.75 -0.89
N TYR A 229 -7.72 -10.70 -0.08
CA TYR A 229 -7.15 -11.04 1.22
C TYR A 229 -6.97 -12.55 1.38
N ASP A 230 -5.70 -12.97 1.41
CA ASP A 230 -5.33 -14.37 1.58
C ASP A 230 -5.99 -15.00 2.83
N GLU A 231 -6.57 -16.19 2.66
CA GLU A 231 -7.33 -16.88 3.70
C GLU A 231 -6.46 -17.35 4.88
N GLY A 232 -5.22 -17.76 4.58
CA GLY A 232 -4.24 -18.17 5.57
C GLY A 232 -3.73 -17.01 6.41
N ALA A 233 -3.63 -15.80 5.82
CA ALA A 233 -3.06 -14.62 6.47
C ALA A 233 -4.12 -13.70 7.11
N TYR A 234 -5.32 -13.61 6.56
CA TYR A 234 -6.36 -12.65 6.97
C TYR A 234 -7.63 -13.32 7.49
N GLU A 235 -8.20 -12.73 8.53
CA GLU A 235 -9.53 -13.03 9.03
C GLU A 235 -10.54 -12.04 8.43
N VAL A 236 -11.75 -12.52 8.10
CA VAL A 236 -12.88 -11.71 7.65
C VAL A 236 -14.06 -12.03 8.55
N GLU A 237 -14.53 -11.05 9.33
CA GLU A 237 -15.52 -11.24 10.38
C GLU A 237 -16.71 -10.29 10.20
N VAL A 238 -17.94 -10.79 10.21
CA VAL A 238 -19.14 -9.95 10.14
C VAL A 238 -19.22 -9.02 11.36
N VAL A 239 -19.66 -7.78 11.15
CA VAL A 239 -19.84 -6.75 12.18
C VAL A 239 -21.33 -6.44 12.33
N GLU A 240 -22.03 -7.33 13.02
CA GLU A 240 -23.49 -7.25 13.22
C GLU A 240 -23.96 -5.93 13.82
N GLY A 241 -23.17 -5.33 14.71
CA GLY A 241 -23.50 -4.08 15.40
C GLY A 241 -23.67 -2.85 14.50
N MET A 242 -23.24 -2.94 13.24
CA MET A 242 -23.37 -1.87 12.24
C MET A 242 -24.37 -2.23 11.12
N ASN A 243 -24.85 -3.48 11.08
CA ASN A 243 -25.67 -3.98 9.99
C ASN A 243 -27.09 -3.38 10.02
N GLU A 244 -27.58 -2.97 8.85
CA GLU A 244 -28.92 -2.38 8.71
C GLU A 244 -29.56 -2.61 7.34
N ILE A 245 -30.89 -2.64 7.32
CA ILE A 245 -31.70 -2.42 6.11
C ILE A 245 -31.85 -0.90 5.96
N TYR A 246 -31.45 -0.39 4.79
CA TYR A 246 -31.47 1.02 4.45
C TYR A 246 -32.43 1.29 3.28
N VAL A 247 -33.38 2.19 3.49
CA VAL A 247 -34.34 2.64 2.48
C VAL A 247 -34.06 4.10 2.15
N ALA A 248 -33.69 4.39 0.90
CA ALA A 248 -33.33 5.74 0.47
C ALA A 248 -34.57 6.62 0.22
N CYS A 249 -34.43 7.94 0.39
CA CYS A 249 -35.46 8.94 0.09
C CYS A 249 -35.31 9.53 -1.33
N GLU A 250 -36.39 10.14 -1.84
CA GLU A 250 -36.44 10.74 -3.20
C GLU A 250 -35.90 12.19 -3.25
N HIS A 251 -35.88 12.94 -2.13
CA HIS A 251 -35.52 14.37 -2.09
C HIS A 251 -34.64 14.76 -0.88
N PHE A 252 -33.62 15.59 -1.08
CA PHE A 252 -32.51 15.83 -0.12
C PHE A 252 -32.19 17.30 0.21
N ARG A 253 -33.14 18.23 0.07
CA ARG A 253 -32.87 19.67 0.32
C ARG A 253 -33.03 20.06 1.80
N GLY A 254 -31.93 20.51 2.43
CA GLY A 254 -31.95 21.33 3.64
C GLY A 254 -31.69 20.62 4.99
N ASN A 255 -31.06 19.45 4.99
CA ASN A 255 -30.75 18.67 6.20
C ASN A 255 -29.31 18.08 6.16
N SER A 256 -28.93 17.34 7.21
CA SER A 256 -27.62 16.68 7.32
C SER A 256 -27.35 15.63 6.24
N ASP A 257 -28.35 15.21 5.45
CA ASP A 257 -28.16 14.28 4.32
C ASP A 257 -27.23 14.86 3.24
N GLN A 258 -26.99 16.18 3.24
CA GLN A 258 -25.95 16.81 2.40
C GLN A 258 -24.55 16.20 2.58
N VAL A 259 -24.26 15.64 3.77
CA VAL A 259 -23.01 14.92 4.04
C VAL A 259 -22.78 13.79 3.03
N PHE A 260 -23.84 13.09 2.61
CA PHE A 260 -23.71 11.96 1.69
C PHE A 260 -23.45 12.39 0.24
N TYR A 261 -23.81 13.62 -0.12
CA TYR A 261 -23.63 14.20 -1.46
C TYR A 261 -22.30 14.95 -1.61
N MET A 262 -21.61 15.22 -0.50
CA MET A 262 -20.23 15.68 -0.53
C MET A 262 -19.26 14.52 -0.38
N LYS A 263 -18.02 14.70 -0.82
CA LYS A 263 -16.96 13.71 -0.59
C LYS A 263 -16.75 13.51 0.91
N HIS A 264 -16.82 12.27 1.35
CA HIS A 264 -16.60 11.89 2.73
C HIS A 264 -15.96 10.50 2.84
N ILE A 265 -15.46 10.21 4.03
CA ILE A 265 -15.16 8.86 4.52
C ILE A 265 -16.14 8.57 5.66
N ASP A 266 -16.57 7.32 5.82
CA ASP A 266 -17.60 6.99 6.81
C ASP A 266 -17.06 6.96 8.25
N GLY A 267 -15.78 6.64 8.42
CA GLY A 267 -15.16 6.46 9.74
C GLY A 267 -13.79 7.12 9.89
N PRO A 268 -13.37 7.41 11.14
CA PRO A 268 -12.13 8.15 11.41
C PRO A 268 -10.91 7.26 11.65
N TYR A 269 -11.07 5.93 11.64
CA TYR A 269 -10.04 5.00 12.12
C TYR A 269 -9.10 4.50 11.02
N ALA A 270 -8.84 5.33 10.01
CA ALA A 270 -7.86 5.09 8.94
C ALA A 270 -6.45 4.79 9.47
N ILE A 271 -6.16 5.24 10.69
CA ILE A 271 -4.87 5.11 11.39
C ILE A 271 -4.45 3.67 11.71
N PHE A 272 -5.37 2.70 11.76
CA PHE A 272 -5.04 1.32 12.15
C PHE A 272 -4.36 0.58 10.99
N PRO A 273 -3.03 0.35 11.00
CA PRO A 273 -2.36 -0.28 9.87
C PRO A 273 -2.87 -1.72 9.68
N PHE A 274 -3.00 -2.13 8.42
CA PHE A 274 -3.44 -3.47 7.98
C PHE A 274 -4.85 -3.91 8.40
N CYS A 275 -5.53 -3.18 9.28
CA CYS A 275 -6.89 -3.49 9.72
C CYS A 275 -7.89 -2.58 9.00
N SER A 276 -8.92 -3.19 8.44
CA SER A 276 -9.98 -2.52 7.68
C SER A 276 -11.34 -2.92 8.23
N VAL A 277 -12.28 -1.99 8.23
CA VAL A 277 -13.70 -2.30 8.41
C VAL A 277 -14.37 -1.93 7.11
N TYR A 278 -15.02 -2.87 6.48
CA TYR A 278 -15.72 -2.69 5.22
C TYR A 278 -17.18 -2.35 5.46
N ARG A 279 -17.72 -1.47 4.63
CA ARG A 279 -19.15 -1.35 4.38
C ARG A 279 -19.44 -1.91 2.99
N ALA A 280 -20.23 -2.96 2.94
CA ALA A 280 -20.75 -3.57 1.73
C ALA A 280 -22.22 -3.21 1.54
N MET A 281 -22.48 -2.51 0.44
CA MET A 281 -23.81 -2.15 -0.01
C MET A 281 -24.33 -3.27 -0.91
N LEU A 282 -25.37 -3.97 -0.46
CA LEU A 282 -26.09 -4.96 -1.27
C LEU A 282 -27.43 -4.36 -1.72
N ALA A 283 -27.64 -4.22 -3.02
CA ALA A 283 -28.91 -3.78 -3.56
C ALA A 283 -29.94 -4.92 -3.57
N CYS A 284 -31.06 -4.72 -2.86
CA CYS A 284 -32.13 -5.71 -2.76
C CYS A 284 -33.10 -5.68 -3.93
N ASN A 285 -33.15 -4.56 -4.66
CA ASN A 285 -34.02 -4.37 -5.80
C ASN A 285 -33.41 -3.43 -6.84
N THR A 286 -34.12 -3.25 -7.96
CA THR A 286 -33.68 -2.41 -9.06
C THR A 286 -33.47 -0.97 -8.61
N ASN A 287 -32.30 -0.43 -8.94
CA ASN A 287 -31.99 0.99 -8.76
C ASN A 287 -31.43 1.54 -10.07
N ASN A 288 -32.00 2.67 -10.49
CA ASN A 288 -31.62 3.44 -11.68
C ASN A 288 -31.24 4.88 -11.33
N GLN A 289 -31.56 5.33 -10.12
CA GLN A 289 -31.46 6.73 -9.71
C GLN A 289 -30.17 7.03 -8.96
N ILE A 290 -29.85 6.26 -7.91
CA ILE A 290 -28.75 6.63 -7.01
C ILE A 290 -27.43 6.09 -7.54
N GLU A 291 -26.48 7.00 -7.72
CA GLU A 291 -25.11 6.73 -8.10
C GLU A 291 -24.17 6.86 -6.89
N THR A 292 -23.25 5.92 -6.69
CA THR A 292 -22.16 6.02 -5.70
C THR A 292 -20.85 6.18 -6.44
N HIS A 293 -20.17 7.29 -6.21
CA HIS A 293 -18.93 7.63 -6.89
C HIS A 293 -17.75 7.48 -5.95
N PHE A 294 -16.74 6.75 -6.44
CA PHE A 294 -15.44 6.62 -5.80
C PHE A 294 -14.46 7.44 -6.63
N PRO A 295 -13.95 8.58 -6.14
CA PRO A 295 -12.97 9.35 -6.88
C PRO A 295 -11.77 8.49 -7.31
N GLY A 296 -11.40 7.48 -6.53
CA GLY A 296 -10.29 6.57 -6.82
C GLY A 296 -10.58 5.51 -7.90
N LEU A 297 -11.84 5.22 -8.23
CA LEU A 297 -12.22 4.10 -9.09
C LEU A 297 -13.04 4.53 -10.31
N PRO A 298 -12.57 4.24 -11.53
CA PRO A 298 -13.39 4.40 -12.72
C PRO A 298 -14.36 3.22 -12.85
N GLY A 299 -15.63 3.50 -13.15
CA GLY A 299 -16.43 2.57 -13.96
C GLY A 299 -17.66 1.88 -13.34
N MET A 300 -18.07 2.14 -12.10
CA MET A 300 -19.38 1.68 -11.63
C MET A 300 -20.04 2.68 -10.68
N ASN A 301 -21.19 3.20 -11.10
CA ASN A 301 -21.91 4.21 -10.33
C ASN A 301 -23.24 3.66 -9.76
N VAL A 302 -23.95 2.77 -10.46
CA VAL A 302 -25.30 2.32 -10.04
C VAL A 302 -25.27 0.85 -9.63
N LEU A 303 -25.47 0.57 -8.34
CA LEU A 303 -25.75 -0.78 -7.84
C LEU A 303 -27.22 -1.11 -8.07
N SER A 304 -27.53 -2.26 -8.67
CA SER A 304 -28.89 -2.75 -8.92
C SER A 304 -29.07 -4.16 -8.37
N ASP A 305 -30.27 -4.74 -8.51
CA ASP A 305 -30.66 -6.00 -7.84
C ASP A 305 -29.56 -7.09 -7.85
N GLY A 306 -29.14 -7.47 -6.65
CA GLY A 306 -28.13 -8.49 -6.38
C GLY A 306 -26.69 -7.99 -6.44
N ASP A 307 -26.43 -6.77 -6.94
CA ASP A 307 -25.08 -6.22 -6.96
C ASP A 307 -24.61 -5.86 -5.55
N ILE A 308 -23.37 -6.24 -5.26
CA ILE A 308 -22.65 -5.90 -4.04
C ILE A 308 -21.43 -5.08 -4.35
N MET A 309 -21.22 -4.05 -3.54
CA MET A 309 -19.99 -3.28 -3.53
C MET A 309 -19.57 -2.98 -2.10
N GLY A 310 -18.39 -3.46 -1.72
CA GLY A 310 -17.75 -3.24 -0.44
C GLY A 310 -16.58 -2.28 -0.54
N PHE A 311 -16.47 -1.34 0.39
CA PHE A 311 -15.35 -0.42 0.48
C PHE A 311 -14.91 -0.22 1.93
N ASP A 312 -13.67 0.21 2.15
CA ASP A 312 -13.14 0.45 3.50
C ASP A 312 -13.82 1.68 4.12
N PHE A 313 -14.67 1.44 5.11
CA PHE A 313 -15.43 2.43 5.87
C PHE A 313 -14.55 3.57 6.39
N ASN A 314 -13.32 3.25 6.79
CA ASN A 314 -12.43 4.22 7.42
C ASN A 314 -11.54 4.97 6.42
N ARG A 315 -11.50 4.59 5.14
CA ARG A 315 -10.46 5.08 4.20
C ARG A 315 -10.99 5.46 2.83
N GLU A 316 -12.05 4.82 2.38
CA GLU A 316 -12.51 5.00 1.02
C GLU A 316 -13.33 6.29 0.89
N LEU A 317 -12.77 7.25 0.16
CA LEU A 317 -13.47 8.47 -0.20
C LEU A 317 -14.60 8.14 -1.17
N HIS A 318 -15.81 8.57 -0.85
CA HIS A 318 -16.95 8.39 -1.72
C HIS A 318 -17.99 9.50 -1.54
N TYR A 319 -18.92 9.57 -2.47
CA TYR A 319 -20.10 10.43 -2.40
C TYR A 319 -21.21 9.84 -3.26
N ILE A 320 -22.43 10.28 -3.00
CA ILE A 320 -23.63 9.87 -3.72
C ILE A 320 -24.05 11.00 -4.67
N ASP A 321 -24.54 10.63 -5.85
CA ASP A 321 -25.20 11.54 -6.78
C ASP A 321 -26.53 10.95 -7.28
N ASN A 322 -27.38 11.79 -7.86
CA ASN A 322 -28.66 11.38 -8.44
C ASN A 322 -28.60 11.46 -9.95
N SER A 323 -28.89 10.33 -10.61
CA SER A 323 -29.19 10.29 -12.02
C SER A 323 -30.60 10.85 -12.28
N ASP A 324 -30.85 11.32 -13.50
CA ASP A 324 -32.15 11.86 -13.93
C ASP A 324 -33.25 10.77 -14.06
N LYS A 325 -32.96 9.50 -13.76
CA LYS A 325 -33.89 8.38 -13.91
C LYS A 325 -34.50 7.99 -12.57
N PRO A 326 -35.71 8.43 -12.23
CA PRO A 326 -36.32 8.12 -10.95
C PRO A 326 -36.59 6.62 -10.81
N ASN A 327 -36.45 6.11 -9.58
CA ASN A 327 -36.85 4.75 -9.26
C ASN A 327 -38.38 4.62 -9.22
N THR A 328 -38.90 3.48 -9.67
CA THR A 328 -40.35 3.19 -9.66
C THR A 328 -40.85 2.64 -8.32
N ASP A 329 -39.94 2.10 -7.50
CA ASP A 329 -40.18 1.53 -6.17
C ASP A 329 -39.18 2.14 -5.16
N PHE A 330 -39.35 1.87 -3.86
CA PHE A 330 -38.36 2.21 -2.84
C PHE A 330 -36.98 1.66 -3.22
N ARG A 331 -35.90 2.42 -3.03
CA ARG A 331 -34.54 1.86 -3.15
C ARG A 331 -34.17 1.18 -1.83
N ILE A 332 -34.08 -0.14 -1.86
CA ILE A 332 -33.79 -0.96 -0.67
C ILE A 332 -32.37 -1.51 -0.78
N ASN A 333 -31.53 -1.24 0.22
CA ASN A 333 -30.19 -1.81 0.32
C ASN A 333 -29.96 -2.41 1.70
N LEU A 334 -29.12 -3.45 1.76
CA LEU A 334 -28.48 -3.83 3.01
C LEU A 334 -27.14 -3.11 3.13
N LYS A 335 -26.87 -2.56 4.31
CA LYS A 335 -25.51 -2.17 4.70
C LYS A 335 -24.94 -3.28 5.56
N LEU A 336 -24.07 -4.08 4.96
CA LEU A 336 -23.36 -5.17 5.59
C LEU A 336 -21.96 -4.69 5.98
N HIS A 337 -21.44 -5.11 7.12
CA HIS A 337 -20.12 -4.67 7.57
C HIS A 337 -19.22 -5.85 7.92
N TYR A 338 -17.94 -5.75 7.56
CA TYR A 338 -16.95 -6.80 7.74
C TYR A 338 -15.64 -6.24 8.29
N ALA A 339 -15.12 -6.80 9.36
CA ALA A 339 -13.78 -6.50 9.85
C ALA A 339 -12.78 -7.44 9.17
N VAL A 340 -11.75 -6.86 8.56
CA VAL A 340 -10.68 -7.60 7.88
C VAL A 340 -9.35 -7.24 8.51
N TYR A 341 -8.61 -8.23 9.01
CA TYR A 341 -7.34 -8.01 9.69
C TYR A 341 -6.40 -9.22 9.59
N PRO A 342 -5.07 -9.02 9.62
CA PRO A 342 -4.13 -10.13 9.68
C PRO A 342 -4.35 -10.94 10.94
N ARG A 343 -4.29 -12.27 10.83
CA ARG A 343 -4.47 -13.18 11.98
C ARG A 343 -3.47 -12.90 13.09
N CYS A 344 -2.23 -12.53 12.75
CA CYS A 344 -1.20 -12.14 13.72
C CYS A 344 -1.50 -10.82 14.47
N LEU A 345 -2.37 -9.96 13.91
CA LEU A 345 -2.80 -8.69 14.50
C LEU A 345 -4.24 -8.76 15.06
N LYS A 346 -4.74 -9.96 15.39
CA LYS A 346 -6.11 -10.17 15.88
C LYS A 346 -6.54 -9.23 17.02
N PRO A 347 -5.73 -8.95 18.07
CA PRO A 347 -6.12 -7.99 19.10
C PRO A 347 -6.35 -6.58 18.54
N LEU A 348 -5.48 -6.13 17.63
CA LEU A 348 -5.58 -4.82 16.98
C LEU A 348 -6.81 -4.75 16.05
N GLY A 349 -7.05 -5.81 15.28
CA GLY A 349 -8.22 -5.94 14.41
C GLY A 349 -9.53 -5.90 15.20
N LYS A 350 -9.61 -6.62 16.32
CA LYS A 350 -10.77 -6.57 17.23
C LYS A 350 -10.98 -5.19 17.84
N LEU A 351 -9.91 -4.50 18.22
CA LEU A 351 -9.99 -3.13 18.71
C LEU A 351 -10.51 -2.17 17.62
N CYS A 352 -10.01 -2.27 16.39
CA CYS A 352 -10.49 -1.49 15.25
C CYS A 352 -11.97 -1.75 14.96
N LYS A 353 -12.41 -3.02 14.96
CA LYS A 353 -13.83 -3.41 14.85
C LYS A 353 -14.67 -2.76 15.94
N TRP A 354 -14.26 -2.87 17.20
CA TRP A 354 -14.99 -2.32 18.34
C TRP A 354 -15.10 -0.79 18.28
N LEU A 355 -13.99 -0.10 18.01
CA LEU A 355 -13.96 1.36 17.88
C LEU A 355 -14.85 1.84 16.75
N THR A 356 -14.75 1.23 15.56
CA THR A 356 -15.56 1.60 14.40
C THR A 356 -17.04 1.38 14.67
N THR A 357 -17.42 0.27 15.31
CA THR A 357 -18.80 0.00 15.71
C THR A 357 -19.33 1.06 16.68
N ARG A 358 -18.53 1.44 17.69
CA ARG A 358 -18.93 2.48 18.66
C ARG A 358 -19.06 3.85 18.01
N TYR A 359 -18.17 4.17 17.09
CA TYR A 359 -18.22 5.41 16.33
C TYR A 359 -19.48 5.46 15.46
N ASP A 360 -19.79 4.41 14.69
CA ASP A 360 -20.96 4.38 13.81
C ASP A 360 -22.27 4.58 14.58
N ILE A 361 -22.43 3.90 15.72
CA ILE A 361 -23.57 4.09 16.62
C ILE A 361 -23.63 5.55 17.13
N GLY A 362 -22.49 6.11 17.57
CA GLY A 362 -22.42 7.47 18.09
C GLY A 362 -22.68 8.55 17.03
N ALA A 363 -22.03 8.42 15.87
CA ALA A 363 -22.16 9.31 14.73
C ALA A 363 -23.60 9.32 14.21
N ARG A 364 -24.26 8.16 14.16
CA ARG A 364 -25.66 8.08 13.80
C ARG A 364 -26.59 8.76 14.81
N ASN A 365 -26.39 8.54 16.10
CA ASN A 365 -27.18 9.23 17.13
C ASN A 365 -27.05 10.75 17.00
N LEU A 366 -25.83 11.23 16.71
CA LEU A 366 -25.56 12.63 16.42
C LEU A 366 -26.24 13.09 15.11
N PHE A 367 -26.23 12.28 14.06
CA PHE A 367 -26.89 12.56 12.78
C PHE A 367 -28.41 12.70 12.95
N LEU A 368 -29.05 11.74 13.63
CA LEU A 368 -30.48 11.80 13.92
C LEU A 368 -30.85 12.99 14.81
N TYR A 369 -29.99 13.34 15.76
CA TYR A 369 -30.18 14.53 16.61
C TYR A 369 -30.05 15.85 15.83
N THR A 370 -29.30 15.86 14.74
CA THR A 370 -28.98 17.06 13.94
C THR A 370 -29.73 17.15 12.61
N ILE A 371 -30.56 16.16 12.26
CA ILE A 371 -31.26 16.09 10.97
C ILE A 371 -32.24 17.25 10.73
N LYS A 372 -32.88 17.75 11.79
CA LYS A 372 -33.76 18.93 11.77
C LYS A 372 -33.39 19.83 12.96
N PRO A 373 -32.29 20.60 12.86
CA PRO A 373 -31.76 21.31 14.01
C PRO A 373 -32.63 22.53 14.34
N THR A 374 -33.38 22.46 15.44
CA THR A 374 -34.28 23.53 15.90
C THR A 374 -33.61 24.49 16.88
N THR A 375 -32.65 24.01 17.66
CA THR A 375 -31.93 24.80 18.67
C THR A 375 -30.56 25.30 18.18
N PHE A 376 -30.04 26.35 18.82
CA PHE A 376 -28.68 26.86 18.55
C PHE A 376 -27.62 25.75 18.72
N PHE A 377 -27.73 24.95 19.78
CA PHE A 377 -26.80 23.85 20.03
C PHE A 377 -26.87 22.78 18.95
N GLN A 378 -28.07 22.38 18.50
CA GLN A 378 -28.20 21.44 17.38
C GLN A 378 -27.62 21.99 16.07
N ARG A 379 -27.78 23.29 15.81
CA ARG A 379 -27.16 23.93 14.63
C ARG A 379 -25.64 23.95 14.73
N PHE A 380 -25.08 24.21 15.91
CA PHE A 380 -23.63 24.12 16.16
C PHE A 380 -23.12 22.70 15.97
N MET A 381 -23.81 21.69 16.51
CA MET A 381 -23.44 20.29 16.31
C MET A 381 -23.53 19.86 14.84
N ALA A 382 -24.55 20.31 14.10
CA ALA A 382 -24.67 20.08 12.66
C ALA A 382 -23.49 20.71 11.89
N TRP A 383 -23.11 21.95 12.24
CA TRP A 383 -21.92 22.60 11.68
C TRP A 383 -20.64 21.83 11.99
N GLN A 384 -20.50 21.31 13.21
CA GLN A 384 -19.35 20.49 13.59
C GLN A 384 -19.26 19.23 12.74
N VAL A 385 -20.37 18.50 12.54
CA VAL A 385 -20.43 17.30 11.68
C VAL A 385 -20.00 17.61 10.25
N LEU A 386 -20.52 18.69 9.66
CA LEU A 386 -20.14 19.09 8.30
C LEU A 386 -18.66 19.47 8.21
N SER A 387 -18.17 20.23 9.19
CA SER A 387 -16.78 20.71 9.23
C SER A 387 -15.79 19.56 9.43
N THR A 388 -16.10 18.62 10.33
CA THR A 388 -15.26 17.43 10.54
C THR A 388 -15.28 16.52 9.33
N THR A 389 -16.44 16.25 8.74
CA THR A 389 -16.56 15.46 7.50
C THR A 389 -15.68 16.05 6.40
N TRP A 390 -15.81 17.36 6.17
CA TRP A 390 -15.01 18.07 5.17
C TRP A 390 -13.51 17.97 5.46
N LEU A 391 -13.10 18.22 6.70
CA LEU A 391 -11.70 18.16 7.11
C LEU A 391 -11.12 16.74 6.92
N MET A 392 -11.87 15.71 7.27
CA MET A 392 -11.44 14.32 7.11
C MET A 392 -11.29 13.96 5.63
N ALA A 393 -12.24 14.38 4.78
CA ALA A 393 -12.19 14.13 3.35
C ALA A 393 -11.00 14.83 2.66
N TYR A 394 -10.72 16.08 3.04
CA TYR A 394 -9.56 16.82 2.54
C TYR A 394 -8.25 16.22 3.03
N THR A 395 -8.18 15.85 4.31
CA THR A 395 -7.01 15.20 4.88
C THR A 395 -6.68 13.92 4.13
N GLU A 396 -7.67 13.05 3.87
CA GLU A 396 -7.46 11.83 3.12
C GLU A 396 -7.13 12.11 1.64
N SER A 397 -7.72 13.13 1.02
CA SER A 397 -7.45 13.47 -0.39
C SER A 397 -6.01 13.96 -0.64
N PHE A 398 -5.44 14.73 0.30
CA PHE A 398 -4.15 15.41 0.10
C PHE A 398 -2.99 14.83 0.88
N VAL A 399 -3.24 14.27 2.06
CA VAL A 399 -2.18 13.79 2.96
C VAL A 399 -2.33 12.30 3.25
N GLY A 400 -3.52 11.82 3.59
CA GLY A 400 -3.76 10.46 4.07
C GLY A 400 -3.47 10.30 5.55
N PHE A 401 -4.41 9.75 6.31
CA PHE A 401 -4.23 9.55 7.77
C PHE A 401 -3.09 8.60 8.12
N GLN A 402 -2.81 7.61 7.27
CA GLN A 402 -1.70 6.68 7.47
C GLN A 402 -0.35 7.41 7.38
N ASN A 403 -0.21 8.37 6.45
CA ASN A 403 1.01 9.16 6.32
C ASN A 403 1.19 10.10 7.52
N ILE A 404 0.11 10.69 8.03
CA ILE A 404 0.15 11.49 9.27
C ILE A 404 0.66 10.65 10.43
N LEU A 405 0.11 9.45 10.62
CA LEU A 405 0.58 8.54 11.66
C LEU A 405 2.06 8.19 11.48
N TYR A 406 2.47 7.85 10.26
CA TYR A 406 3.86 7.53 9.94
C TYR A 406 4.81 8.69 10.27
N PHE A 407 4.51 9.91 9.83
CA PHE A 407 5.34 11.08 10.15
C PHE A 407 5.33 11.41 11.64
N SER A 408 4.21 11.21 12.32
CA SER A 408 4.12 11.41 13.76
C SER A 408 4.99 10.41 14.52
N LEU A 409 4.99 9.14 14.12
CA LEU A 409 5.86 8.10 14.69
C LEU A 409 7.34 8.40 14.43
N LEU A 410 7.70 8.80 13.19
CA LEU A 410 9.07 9.23 12.88
C LEU A 410 9.48 10.47 13.68
N GLY A 411 8.59 11.45 13.84
CA GLY A 411 8.83 12.67 14.61
C GLY A 411 9.04 12.37 16.08
N MET A 412 8.22 11.50 16.66
CA MET A 412 8.41 11.02 18.04
C MET A 412 9.71 10.24 18.21
N ALA A 413 10.08 9.38 17.25
CA ALA A 413 11.35 8.66 17.28
C ALA A 413 12.55 9.62 17.20
N ALA A 414 12.51 10.59 16.29
CA ALA A 414 13.54 11.63 16.15
C ALA A 414 13.66 12.48 17.42
N PHE A 415 12.53 12.84 18.04
CA PHE A 415 12.49 13.57 19.31
C PHE A 415 13.08 12.74 20.46
N ALA A 416 12.67 11.48 20.60
CA ALA A 416 13.14 10.58 21.65
C ALA A 416 14.66 10.31 21.53
N LEU A 417 15.15 10.14 20.30
CA LEU A 417 16.57 9.92 20.00
C LEU A 417 17.38 11.22 19.93
N LYS A 418 16.74 12.39 20.05
CA LYS A 418 17.35 13.71 19.89
C LYS A 418 18.15 13.84 18.58
N SER A 419 17.67 13.20 17.52
CA SER A 419 18.33 13.19 16.22
C SER A 419 17.31 13.43 15.10
N TYR A 420 17.42 14.58 14.46
CA TYR A 420 16.63 14.92 13.27
C TYR A 420 16.94 13.99 12.08
N GLU A 421 18.14 13.39 12.05
CA GLU A 421 18.57 12.47 11.00
C GLU A 421 17.62 11.26 10.88
N VAL A 422 17.02 10.82 11.99
CA VAL A 422 16.02 9.75 12.02
C VAL A 422 14.81 10.12 11.16
N PHE A 423 14.29 11.34 11.34
CA PHE A 423 13.15 11.82 10.56
C PHE A 423 13.53 12.02 9.09
N LEU A 424 14.71 12.62 8.84
CA LEU A 424 15.23 12.85 7.50
C LEU A 424 15.36 11.53 6.71
N VAL A 425 16.08 10.55 7.26
CA VAL A 425 16.31 9.25 6.61
C VAL A 425 14.99 8.50 6.43
N GLY A 426 14.14 8.45 7.48
CA GLY A 426 12.87 7.73 7.42
C GLY A 426 11.91 8.27 6.36
N SER A 427 11.85 9.60 6.18
CA SER A 427 10.93 10.23 5.23
C SER A 427 11.47 10.36 3.80
N SER A 428 12.78 10.22 3.58
CA SER A 428 13.42 10.55 2.30
C SER A 428 13.18 9.54 1.18
N PHE A 429 13.03 8.25 1.50
CA PHE A 429 13.15 7.18 0.49
C PHE A 429 11.83 6.51 0.08
N LEU A 430 10.74 6.75 0.81
CA LEU A 430 9.48 6.02 0.61
C LEU A 430 8.90 6.15 -0.79
N HIS A 431 9.02 7.32 -1.42
CA HIS A 431 8.52 7.53 -2.78
C HIS A 431 9.19 6.61 -3.81
N TYR A 432 10.48 6.25 -3.65
CA TYR A 432 11.14 5.30 -4.55
C TYR A 432 10.55 3.90 -4.41
N PHE A 433 10.33 3.45 -3.16
CA PHE A 433 9.74 2.14 -2.92
C PHE A 433 8.31 2.08 -3.46
N LEU A 434 7.54 3.16 -3.33
CA LEU A 434 6.23 3.29 -3.97
C LEU A 434 6.32 3.19 -5.49
N TYR A 435 7.29 3.87 -6.12
CA TYR A 435 7.48 3.80 -7.57
C TYR A 435 7.84 2.39 -8.03
N ILE A 436 8.85 1.79 -7.40
CA ILE A 436 9.37 0.48 -7.76
C ILE A 436 8.29 -0.59 -7.57
N ALA A 437 7.58 -0.56 -6.44
CA ALA A 437 6.51 -1.49 -6.13
C ALA A 437 5.33 -1.36 -7.10
N THR A 438 4.88 -0.12 -7.35
CA THR A 438 3.72 0.14 -8.22
C THR A 438 4.01 -0.22 -9.67
N TYR A 439 5.20 0.13 -10.16
CA TYR A 439 5.64 -0.21 -11.50
C TYR A 439 5.81 -1.72 -11.70
N TYR A 440 6.19 -2.45 -10.65
CA TYR A 440 6.26 -3.91 -10.66
C TYR A 440 4.88 -4.56 -10.69
N GLN A 441 3.95 -4.13 -9.83
CA GLN A 441 2.64 -4.76 -9.67
C GLN A 441 1.69 -4.46 -10.85
N ARG A 442 1.59 -3.19 -11.27
CA ARG A 442 0.71 -2.61 -12.33
C ARG A 442 -0.79 -2.91 -12.31
N LYS A 443 -1.23 -3.92 -11.55
CA LYS A 443 -2.61 -4.39 -11.47
C LYS A 443 -3.26 -3.93 -10.18
N ASN A 444 -4.54 -3.58 -10.28
CA ASN A 444 -5.39 -3.23 -9.14
C ASN A 444 -4.78 -2.13 -8.26
N VAL A 445 -4.13 -1.14 -8.87
CA VAL A 445 -3.51 -0.01 -8.17
C VAL A 445 -4.57 1.06 -7.92
N ALA A 446 -4.72 1.50 -6.68
CA ALA A 446 -5.49 2.70 -6.32
C ALA A 446 -4.70 3.94 -6.74
N TYR A 447 -4.81 4.28 -8.02
CA TYR A 447 -3.96 5.27 -8.69
C TYR A 447 -3.91 6.63 -7.98
N LYS A 448 -5.05 7.15 -7.53
CA LYS A 448 -5.08 8.45 -6.83
C LYS A 448 -4.38 8.42 -5.47
N LEU A 449 -4.50 7.32 -4.73
CA LEU A 449 -3.79 7.16 -3.46
C LEU A 449 -2.28 7.03 -3.69
N PHE A 450 -1.87 6.22 -4.68
CA PHE A 450 -0.47 6.14 -5.12
C PHE A 450 0.09 7.52 -5.50
N LEU A 451 -0.63 8.27 -6.33
CA LEU A 451 -0.23 9.60 -6.78
C LEU A 451 -0.05 10.56 -5.59
N ARG A 452 -1.01 10.60 -4.67
CA ARG A 452 -0.97 11.39 -3.43
C ARG A 452 0.28 11.05 -2.62
N ASP A 453 0.48 9.78 -2.29
CA ASP A 453 1.56 9.35 -1.40
C ASP A 453 2.92 9.56 -2.04
N ALA A 454 3.09 9.16 -3.30
CA ALA A 454 4.35 9.30 -3.99
C ALA A 454 4.75 10.77 -4.17
N ALA A 455 3.80 11.66 -4.46
CA ALA A 455 4.05 13.10 -4.51
C ALA A 455 4.38 13.67 -3.12
N LEU A 456 3.63 13.31 -2.09
CA LEU A 456 3.83 13.77 -0.71
C LEU A 456 5.23 13.41 -0.20
N TYR A 457 5.61 12.12 -0.28
CA TYR A 457 6.92 11.65 0.18
C TYR A 457 8.06 12.25 -0.64
N LYS A 458 7.89 12.43 -1.95
CA LYS A 458 8.91 13.08 -2.80
C LYS A 458 9.09 14.55 -2.43
N LEU A 459 7.99 15.30 -2.27
CA LEU A 459 8.02 16.71 -1.89
C LEU A 459 8.63 16.90 -0.50
N LEU A 460 8.29 16.04 0.47
CA LEU A 460 8.87 16.10 1.80
C LEU A 460 10.36 15.76 1.78
N GLY A 461 10.79 14.71 1.10
CA GLY A 461 12.20 14.33 0.98
C GLY A 461 13.04 15.43 0.31
N ILE A 462 12.61 15.90 -0.87
CA ILE A 462 13.31 16.96 -1.61
C ILE A 462 13.26 18.29 -0.84
N GLY A 463 12.12 18.64 -0.24
CA GLY A 463 11.95 19.86 0.53
C GLY A 463 12.93 19.94 1.69
N GLN A 464 13.11 18.85 2.43
CA GLN A 464 14.11 18.78 3.50
C GLN A 464 15.52 18.99 2.96
N LEU A 465 15.91 18.30 1.88
CA LEU A 465 17.24 18.47 1.27
C LEU A 465 17.48 19.92 0.81
N VAL A 466 16.50 20.54 0.15
CA VAL A 466 16.57 21.94 -0.29
C VAL A 466 16.71 22.89 0.89
N THR A 467 15.93 22.70 1.97
CA THR A 467 16.02 23.54 3.18
C THR A 467 17.39 23.42 3.85
N LEU A 468 17.88 22.20 4.07
CA LEU A 468 19.20 21.97 4.67
C LEU A 468 20.33 22.52 3.79
N TYR A 469 20.20 22.35 2.47
CA TYR A 469 21.13 22.93 1.51
C TYR A 469 21.14 24.45 1.57
N ALA A 470 19.98 25.11 1.54
CA ALA A 470 19.88 26.57 1.57
C ALA A 470 20.51 27.16 2.84
N ILE A 471 20.24 26.56 4.01
CA ILE A 471 20.80 26.98 5.30
C ILE A 471 22.33 26.92 5.30
N ASN A 472 22.93 25.87 4.71
CA ASN A 472 24.38 25.70 4.70
C ASN A 472 25.06 26.43 3.52
N PHE A 473 24.35 26.61 2.41
CA PHE A 473 24.81 27.40 1.27
C PHE A 473 25.03 28.86 1.65
N VAL A 474 24.13 29.45 2.46
CA VAL A 474 24.31 30.83 2.96
C VAL A 474 25.58 30.97 3.80
N LYS A 475 25.99 29.92 4.52
CA LYS A 475 27.21 29.93 5.34
C LYS A 475 28.48 29.77 4.51
N ALA A 476 28.44 28.97 3.45
CA ALA A 476 29.57 28.71 2.57
C ALA A 476 29.08 28.53 1.11
N PRO A 477 28.93 29.62 0.35
CA PRO A 477 28.42 29.55 -1.02
C PRO A 477 29.37 28.80 -1.96
N ASP A 478 28.80 27.92 -2.78
CA ASP A 478 29.51 27.23 -3.87
C ASP A 478 28.72 27.38 -5.18
N LEU A 479 29.24 28.19 -6.11
CA LEU A 479 28.55 28.51 -7.35
C LEU A 479 28.30 27.30 -8.26
N LEU A 480 29.23 26.33 -8.27
CA LEU A 480 29.07 25.12 -9.06
C LEU A 480 27.96 24.26 -8.47
N SER A 481 27.95 24.12 -7.14
CA SER A 481 26.92 23.38 -6.42
C SER A 481 25.51 23.91 -6.72
N ILE A 482 25.27 25.22 -6.60
CA ILE A 482 23.94 25.80 -6.87
C ILE A 482 23.56 25.72 -8.35
N ALA A 483 24.53 25.87 -9.27
CA ALA A 483 24.29 25.71 -10.69
C ALA A 483 23.83 24.28 -11.03
N LEU A 484 24.47 23.27 -10.45
CA LEU A 484 24.06 21.86 -10.61
C LEU A 484 22.65 21.61 -10.06
N VAL A 485 22.32 22.12 -8.86
CA VAL A 485 20.97 22.01 -8.30
C VAL A 485 19.93 22.68 -9.21
N ALA A 486 20.20 23.91 -9.66
CA ALA A 486 19.28 24.68 -10.50
C ALA A 486 19.08 24.04 -11.88
N VAL A 487 20.15 23.63 -12.55
CA VAL A 487 20.08 22.96 -13.86
C VAL A 487 19.39 21.60 -13.74
N GLY A 488 19.77 20.79 -12.75
CA GLY A 488 19.21 19.46 -12.52
C GLY A 488 17.70 19.49 -12.31
N TYR A 489 17.22 20.32 -11.38
CA TYR A 489 15.78 20.48 -11.15
C TYR A 489 15.07 21.24 -12.27
N GLY A 490 15.76 22.13 -13.01
CA GLY A 490 15.23 22.75 -14.22
C GLY A 490 14.90 21.71 -15.30
N ILE A 491 15.82 20.77 -15.55
CA ILE A 491 15.60 19.66 -16.49
C ILE A 491 14.44 18.77 -15.99
N ALA A 492 14.47 18.34 -14.72
CA ALA A 492 13.42 17.49 -14.18
C ALA A 492 12.04 18.15 -14.17
N GLY A 493 11.97 19.45 -13.84
CA GLY A 493 10.75 20.24 -13.87
C GLY A 493 10.20 20.43 -15.29
N SER A 494 11.08 20.71 -16.26
CA SER A 494 10.65 20.80 -17.67
C SER A 494 10.11 19.47 -18.21
N ALA A 495 10.69 18.34 -17.81
CA ALA A 495 10.18 17.00 -18.13
C ALA A 495 8.78 16.78 -17.55
N TYR A 496 8.58 17.15 -16.28
CA TYR A 496 7.29 17.07 -15.61
C TYR A 496 6.22 17.92 -16.30
N VAL A 497 6.55 19.16 -16.68
CA VAL A 497 5.63 20.04 -17.42
C VAL A 497 5.26 19.44 -18.77
N ALA A 498 6.22 18.85 -19.49
CA ALA A 498 5.98 18.29 -20.81
C ALA A 498 5.10 17.02 -20.78
N LEU A 499 5.29 16.14 -19.79
CA LEU A 499 4.47 14.93 -19.61
C LEU A 499 3.12 15.22 -18.95
N GLY A 500 3.08 16.18 -18.01
CA GLY A 500 1.97 16.41 -17.11
C GLY A 500 2.03 15.53 -15.86
N HIS A 501 1.21 15.90 -14.86
CA HIS A 501 1.18 15.27 -13.54
C HIS A 501 0.90 13.77 -13.63
N GLU A 502 -0.21 13.36 -14.26
CA GLU A 502 -0.66 11.97 -14.23
C GLU A 502 0.31 11.03 -14.97
N ARG A 503 0.82 11.44 -16.14
CA ARG A 503 1.78 10.61 -16.90
C ARG A 503 3.14 10.50 -16.24
N THR A 504 3.55 11.48 -15.43
CA THR A 504 4.79 11.38 -14.65
C THR A 504 4.72 10.24 -13.63
N TYR A 505 3.53 9.99 -13.09
CA TYR A 505 3.30 8.97 -12.06
C TYR A 505 2.62 7.75 -12.68
N PHE A 506 3.17 7.21 -13.78
CA PHE A 506 2.72 5.95 -14.40
C PHE A 506 1.27 5.91 -14.90
N GLY A 507 0.62 7.06 -15.13
CA GLY A 507 -0.76 7.09 -15.57
C GLY A 507 -1.01 6.32 -16.87
N SER A 508 -0.02 6.23 -17.76
CA SER A 508 -0.16 5.49 -19.03
C SER A 508 0.07 3.99 -18.83
N GLU A 509 1.08 3.65 -18.03
CA GLU A 509 1.52 2.30 -17.71
C GLU A 509 0.47 1.54 -16.89
N LEU A 510 -0.28 2.27 -16.06
CA LEU A 510 -1.40 1.76 -15.27
C LEU A 510 -2.74 1.78 -16.03
N GLY A 511 -2.77 2.27 -17.27
CA GLY A 511 -3.97 2.26 -18.13
C GLY A 511 -4.99 3.36 -17.81
N HIS A 512 -4.63 4.38 -17.04
CA HIS A 512 -5.50 5.53 -16.75
C HIS A 512 -5.47 6.59 -17.85
N HIS A 513 -4.40 6.65 -18.65
CA HIS A 513 -4.18 7.64 -19.70
C HIS A 513 -3.61 6.99 -20.97
N GLU A 514 -3.91 7.59 -22.12
CA GLU A 514 -3.24 7.16 -23.36
C GLU A 514 -1.75 7.56 -23.35
N PRO A 515 -0.86 6.66 -23.84
CA PRO A 515 0.56 6.95 -23.98
C PRO A 515 0.80 8.20 -24.84
N LYS A 516 1.70 9.08 -24.38
CA LYS A 516 2.05 10.32 -25.08
C LYS A 516 3.56 10.41 -25.25
N TRP A 517 4.02 10.36 -26.49
CA TRP A 517 5.43 10.50 -26.84
C TRP A 517 5.81 11.97 -26.98
N ILE A 518 6.64 12.48 -26.08
CA ILE A 518 7.13 13.86 -26.11
C ILE A 518 8.41 13.92 -26.95
N ARG A 519 8.41 14.77 -27.98
CA ARG A 519 9.59 15.03 -28.83
C ARG A 519 10.20 16.42 -28.59
N ALA A 520 9.64 17.20 -27.68
CA ALA A 520 10.16 18.51 -27.30
C ALA A 520 11.18 18.37 -26.16
N PHE A 521 11.88 19.47 -25.87
CA PHE A 521 12.75 19.55 -24.69
C PHE A 521 11.99 19.17 -23.40
N PRO A 522 12.60 18.40 -22.48
CA PRO A 522 13.96 17.84 -22.52
C PRO A 522 14.10 16.44 -23.15
N TYR A 523 13.01 15.84 -23.62
CA TYR A 523 12.97 14.46 -24.16
C TYR A 523 13.68 14.29 -25.51
N ASN A 524 13.93 15.38 -26.24
CA ASN A 524 14.75 15.35 -27.45
C ASN A 524 16.27 15.27 -27.18
N MET A 525 16.71 15.45 -25.93
CA MET A 525 18.13 15.45 -25.56
C MET A 525 18.54 14.20 -24.79
N VAL A 526 17.73 13.77 -23.84
CA VAL A 526 18.00 12.60 -23.01
C VAL A 526 16.74 11.74 -22.86
N PRO A 527 16.84 10.39 -22.84
CA PRO A 527 15.66 9.52 -22.78
C PRO A 527 14.88 9.61 -21.44
N HIS A 528 15.60 9.74 -20.33
CA HIS A 528 15.01 9.83 -18.97
C HIS A 528 15.36 11.17 -18.30
N PRO A 529 14.87 12.32 -18.83
CA PRO A 529 15.29 13.64 -18.38
C PRO A 529 14.96 13.92 -16.91
N MET A 530 13.87 13.34 -16.39
CA MET A 530 13.50 13.52 -14.99
C MET A 530 14.50 12.88 -14.03
N ILE A 531 14.95 11.66 -14.33
CA ILE A 531 15.92 10.93 -13.52
C ILE A 531 17.31 11.58 -13.68
N VAL A 532 17.73 11.85 -14.92
CA VAL A 532 19.01 12.51 -15.20
C VAL A 532 19.09 13.88 -14.51
N GLY A 533 18.03 14.69 -14.61
CA GLY A 533 17.96 15.98 -13.91
C GLY A 533 18.05 15.84 -12.39
N ALA A 534 17.37 14.84 -11.82
CA ALA A 534 17.46 14.57 -10.38
C ALA A 534 18.87 14.13 -9.96
N LEU A 535 19.58 13.30 -10.74
CA LEU A 535 20.96 12.90 -10.47
C LEU A 535 21.94 14.08 -10.53
N ILE A 536 21.75 14.99 -11.48
CA ILE A 536 22.54 16.23 -11.57
C ILE A 536 22.30 17.10 -10.32
N ALA A 537 21.04 17.26 -9.89
CA ALA A 537 20.72 18.02 -8.69
C ALA A 537 21.30 17.37 -7.42
N MET A 538 21.24 16.04 -7.30
CA MET A 538 21.87 15.28 -6.20
C MET A 538 23.39 15.47 -6.17
N THR A 539 24.04 15.53 -7.34
CA THR A 539 25.47 15.86 -7.44
C THR A 539 25.75 17.29 -6.95
N GLY A 540 24.84 18.23 -7.22
CA GLY A 540 24.88 19.58 -6.65
C GLY A 540 24.81 19.56 -5.12
N PHE A 541 23.82 18.89 -4.53
CA PHE A 541 23.76 18.72 -3.07
C PHE A 541 25.03 18.07 -2.52
N TRP A 542 25.52 17.02 -3.18
CA TRP A 542 26.75 16.34 -2.79
C TRP A 542 27.95 17.27 -2.85
N LYS A 543 28.03 18.23 -3.78
CA LYS A 543 29.20 19.09 -3.97
C LYS A 543 29.44 20.08 -2.84
N LEU A 544 28.39 20.46 -2.09
CA LEU A 544 28.48 21.43 -1.00
C LEU A 544 29.08 20.81 0.27
N ASP A 545 30.36 21.07 0.53
CA ASP A 545 31.09 20.53 1.69
C ASP A 545 30.43 20.91 3.02
N ALA A 546 30.02 22.17 3.18
CA ALA A 546 29.36 22.66 4.37
C ALA A 546 28.05 21.91 4.73
N LEU A 547 27.34 21.36 3.74
CA LEU A 547 26.16 20.53 4.00
C LEU A 547 26.56 19.18 4.59
N ARG A 548 27.59 18.54 4.03
CA ARG A 548 28.06 17.22 4.48
C ARG A 548 28.76 17.29 5.83
N ASP A 549 29.46 18.39 6.11
CA ASP A 549 30.10 18.64 7.39
C ASP A 549 29.06 18.92 8.50
N ALA A 550 28.01 19.66 8.17
CA ALA A 550 26.92 19.95 9.12
C ALA A 550 26.04 18.73 9.40
N PHE A 551 25.87 17.83 8.42
CA PHE A 551 25.04 16.64 8.51
C PHE A 551 25.79 15.42 7.95
N PRO A 552 26.62 14.73 8.76
CA PRO A 552 27.40 13.57 8.31
C PRO A 552 26.55 12.45 7.69
N VAL A 553 25.27 12.32 8.06
CA VAL A 553 24.33 11.39 7.43
C VAL A 553 24.18 11.62 5.90
N MET A 554 24.51 12.81 5.39
CA MET A 554 24.48 13.14 3.96
C MET A 554 25.45 12.31 3.12
N TYR A 555 26.54 11.81 3.73
CA TYR A 555 27.45 10.87 3.09
C TYR A 555 26.76 9.58 2.67
N GLY A 556 25.66 9.19 3.34
CA GLY A 556 24.82 8.05 2.95
C GLY A 556 23.56 8.46 2.20
N VAL A 557 22.88 9.53 2.64
CA VAL A 557 21.56 9.92 2.10
C VAL A 557 21.62 10.28 0.62
N ILE A 558 22.58 11.11 0.21
CA ILE A 558 22.64 11.57 -1.18
C ILE A 558 23.02 10.41 -2.13
N PRO A 559 24.04 9.58 -1.86
CA PRO A 559 24.31 8.40 -2.68
C PRO A 559 23.14 7.41 -2.70
N ALA A 560 22.41 7.23 -1.60
CA ALA A 560 21.23 6.37 -1.55
C ALA A 560 20.11 6.88 -2.49
N HIS A 561 19.85 8.19 -2.52
CA HIS A 561 18.94 8.80 -3.50
C HIS A 561 19.39 8.51 -4.94
N MET A 562 20.68 8.70 -5.24
CA MET A 562 21.23 8.44 -6.57
C MET A 562 21.09 6.97 -6.97
N LEU A 563 21.38 6.05 -6.04
CA LEU A 563 21.26 4.61 -6.25
C LEU A 563 19.81 4.20 -6.51
N LEU A 564 18.84 4.73 -5.74
CA LEU A 564 17.42 4.42 -5.92
C LEU A 564 16.85 5.00 -7.22
N TYR A 565 17.29 6.19 -7.63
CA TYR A 565 17.00 6.72 -8.96
C TYR A 565 17.52 5.81 -10.07
N TYR A 566 18.76 5.33 -9.93
CA TYR A 566 19.35 4.41 -10.89
C TYR A 566 18.61 3.06 -10.92
N ALA A 567 18.30 2.49 -9.75
CA ALA A 567 17.57 1.24 -9.63
C ALA A 567 16.19 1.33 -10.30
N HIS A 568 15.48 2.42 -10.07
CA HIS A 568 14.19 2.67 -10.71
C HIS A 568 14.32 2.86 -12.23
N MET A 569 15.32 3.61 -12.70
CA MET A 569 15.60 3.75 -14.13
C MET A 569 15.90 2.40 -14.80
N VAL A 570 16.72 1.56 -14.17
CA VAL A 570 17.03 0.21 -14.68
C VAL A 570 15.76 -0.65 -14.72
N GLN A 571 14.90 -0.55 -13.72
CA GLN A 571 13.61 -1.24 -13.72
C GLN A 571 12.72 -0.81 -14.90
N GLU A 572 12.63 0.50 -15.17
CA GLU A 572 11.91 1.03 -16.33
C GLU A 572 12.51 0.53 -17.65
N MET A 573 13.83 0.65 -17.80
CA MET A 573 14.53 0.29 -19.04
C MET A 573 14.47 -1.20 -19.36
N LEU A 574 14.62 -2.05 -18.34
CA LEU A 574 14.57 -3.50 -18.50
C LEU A 574 13.13 -4.02 -18.55
N ASN A 575 12.14 -3.17 -18.26
CA ASN A 575 10.74 -3.56 -18.10
C ASN A 575 10.62 -4.83 -17.24
N MET A 576 11.31 -4.85 -16.09
CA MET A 576 11.34 -6.04 -15.23
C MET A 576 9.89 -6.39 -14.85
N TRP A 577 9.38 -7.50 -15.44
CA TRP A 577 7.99 -7.97 -15.60
C TRP A 577 7.29 -7.86 -16.99
N ALA A 578 8.05 -7.86 -18.08
CA ALA A 578 7.53 -8.12 -19.44
C ALA A 578 7.17 -9.60 -19.77
N ASN A 579 7.34 -10.54 -18.82
CA ASN A 579 7.24 -11.98 -19.09
C ASN A 579 5.97 -12.65 -18.55
N THR A 580 4.81 -12.01 -18.67
CA THR A 580 3.58 -12.77 -18.87
C THR A 580 3.00 -12.45 -20.24
N THR A 581 2.90 -13.49 -21.07
CA THR A 581 2.31 -13.57 -22.42
C THR A 581 0.94 -12.89 -22.56
N THR A 582 0.36 -12.44 -21.44
CA THR A 582 -0.91 -11.76 -21.25
C THR A 582 -0.91 -10.28 -21.67
N GLU A 583 0.21 -9.53 -21.68
CA GLU A 583 0.19 -8.12 -22.10
C GLU A 583 0.03 -7.92 -23.62
N ARG A 584 0.48 -8.88 -24.45
CA ARG A 584 0.10 -8.92 -25.87
C ARG A 584 -1.39 -9.19 -26.07
N LEU A 585 -2.05 -9.82 -25.11
CA LEU A 585 -3.50 -10.06 -25.12
C LEU A 585 -4.31 -8.89 -24.53
N CYS A 586 -3.80 -8.15 -23.54
CA CYS A 586 -4.47 -6.95 -23.02
C CYS A 586 -4.45 -5.79 -24.01
N SER A 587 -3.34 -5.56 -24.70
CA SER A 587 -3.28 -4.59 -25.81
C SER A 587 -4.19 -4.98 -26.99
N PHE A 588 -4.45 -6.27 -27.18
CA PHE A 588 -5.39 -6.79 -28.18
C PHE A 588 -6.86 -6.70 -27.74
N LYS A 589 -7.17 -7.00 -26.47
CA LYS A 589 -8.53 -6.90 -25.90
C LYS A 589 -8.99 -5.45 -25.70
N LEU A 590 -8.08 -4.52 -25.36
CA LEU A 590 -8.40 -3.09 -25.32
C LEU A 590 -8.70 -2.52 -26.73
N ARG A 591 -8.02 -3.01 -27.77
CA ARG A 591 -8.37 -2.69 -29.17
C ARG A 591 -9.73 -3.23 -29.58
N GLN A 592 -10.07 -4.47 -29.22
CA GLN A 592 -11.39 -5.04 -29.52
C GLN A 592 -12.52 -4.37 -28.72
N GLY A 593 -12.28 -3.95 -27.47
CA GLY A 593 -13.22 -3.18 -26.66
C GLY A 593 -13.50 -1.79 -27.24
N ALA A 594 -12.46 -1.09 -27.72
CA ALA A 594 -12.59 0.20 -28.38
C ALA A 594 -13.34 0.11 -29.72
N GLU A 595 -13.07 -0.92 -30.54
CA GLU A 595 -13.81 -1.18 -31.79
C GLU A 595 -15.29 -1.53 -31.56
N LEU A 596 -15.61 -2.22 -30.45
CA LEU A 596 -16.99 -2.52 -30.05
C LEU A 596 -17.76 -1.28 -29.58
N VAL A 597 -17.07 -0.35 -28.92
CA VAL A 597 -17.64 0.94 -28.50
C VAL A 597 -17.83 1.87 -29.70
N GLU A 598 -16.91 1.91 -30.66
CA GLU A 598 -17.08 2.66 -31.91
C GLU A 598 -18.18 2.08 -32.81
N ARG A 599 -18.28 0.75 -32.97
CA ARG A 599 -19.39 0.13 -33.72
C ARG A 599 -20.76 0.38 -33.09
N ARG A 600 -20.84 0.53 -31.76
CA ARG A 600 -22.08 0.90 -31.04
C ARG A 600 -22.40 2.39 -31.15
N ARG A 601 -21.40 3.26 -31.30
CA ARG A 601 -21.59 4.69 -31.58
C ARG A 601 -21.99 4.97 -33.04
N GLY A 602 -21.41 4.25 -34.01
CA GLY A 602 -21.78 4.36 -35.42
C GLY A 602 -23.20 3.88 -35.75
N LYS A 603 -23.75 2.93 -34.99
CA LYS A 603 -25.14 2.46 -35.16
C LYS A 603 -26.21 3.38 -34.55
N LYS A 604 -25.83 4.44 -33.82
CA LYS A 604 -26.76 5.48 -33.33
C LYS A 604 -26.78 6.74 -34.21
N ALA A 605 -25.96 6.78 -35.26
CA ALA A 605 -25.84 7.91 -36.18
C ALA A 605 -26.34 7.60 -37.61
N LEU A 606 -27.16 6.56 -37.77
CA LEU A 606 -27.89 6.24 -39.00
C LEU A 606 -29.37 6.04 -38.68
#